data_AF-A0AAV8XGP9-F1
#
_entry.id   AF-A0AAV8XGP9-F1
#
_cell.length_a   1.000
_cell.length_b   1.000
_cell.length_c   1.000
_cell.angle_alpha   90.00
_cell.angle_beta   90.00
_cell.angle_gamma   90.00
#
_symmetry.space_group_name_H-M   'P 1'
#
loop_
_entity.id
_entity.type
_entity.pdbx_description
1 polymer ?
#
loop_
_entity_poly.entity_id
_entity_poly.type
_entity_poly.pdbx_seq_one_letter_code
_entity_poly.pdbx_strand_id
1 'polypeptide(L)'
;MQSFLTGHGSFGVYTQRLGISENAFCVYCGEEDSPEHTVLYCHGWAPYRIAIYGELGFQLTAETLVAHMIEDKRQCNTIGNMIRTIMQDKEKERRARGN
;
A
#
# COMPACT_ATOMS: atom_id res chain seq x y z
N MET A 1 4.54 7.25 -2.37
CA MET A 1 4.05 8.07 -1.23
C MET A 1 2.87 8.95 -1.61
N GLN A 2 2.98 9.86 -2.60
CA GLN A 2 1.90 10.82 -2.89
C GLN A 2 0.54 10.14 -3.14
N SER A 3 0.53 9.10 -3.99
CA SER A 3 -0.63 8.24 -4.26
C SER A 3 -1.25 7.58 -3.03
N PHE A 4 -0.43 7.19 -2.05
CA PHE A 4 -0.90 6.57 -0.81
C PHE A 4 -1.60 7.60 0.08
N LEU A 5 -1.00 8.78 0.26
CA LEU A 5 -1.55 9.85 1.11
C LEU A 5 -2.81 10.48 0.51
N THR A 6 -2.91 10.57 -0.82
CA THR A 6 -4.09 11.11 -1.49
C THR A 6 -5.14 10.03 -1.80
N GLY A 7 -4.82 8.76 -1.56
CA GLY A 7 -5.65 7.62 -1.98
C GLY A 7 -5.87 7.54 -3.50
N HIS A 8 -5.00 8.15 -4.31
CA HIS A 8 -5.11 8.17 -5.78
C HIS A 8 -4.26 7.04 -6.37
N GLY A 9 -4.72 6.41 -7.47
CA GLY A 9 -3.93 5.43 -8.24
C GLY A 9 -4.65 4.10 -8.48
N SER A 10 -3.91 2.99 -8.44
CA SER A 10 -4.39 1.63 -8.72
C SER A 10 -5.30 1.03 -7.62
N PHE A 11 -5.91 1.87 -6.79
CA PHE A 11 -6.80 1.42 -5.72
C PHE A 11 -8.21 1.25 -6.24
N GLY A 12 -8.82 0.09 -6.03
CA GLY A 12 -10.20 -0.21 -6.40
C GLY A 12 -11.18 0.88 -5.97
N VAL A 13 -11.06 1.40 -4.75
CA VAL A 13 -11.94 2.49 -4.26
C VAL A 13 -11.79 3.76 -5.11
N TYR A 14 -10.58 4.06 -5.58
CA TYR A 14 -10.30 5.23 -6.42
C TYR A 14 -10.71 5.01 -7.88
N THR A 15 -10.39 3.84 -8.44
CA THR A 15 -10.75 3.51 -9.83
C THR A 15 -12.25 3.33 -10.00
N GLN A 16 -12.97 2.82 -8.99
CA GLN A 16 -14.44 2.80 -8.98
C GLN A 16 -15.01 4.22 -8.94
N ARG A 17 -14.50 5.10 -8.07
CA ARG A 17 -14.91 6.52 -8.03
C ARG A 17 -14.72 7.24 -9.37
N LEU A 18 -13.70 6.86 -10.14
CA LEU A 18 -13.44 7.39 -11.48
C LEU A 18 -14.19 6.65 -12.61
N GLY A 19 -14.96 5.61 -12.31
CA GLY A 19 -15.65 4.78 -13.31
C GLY A 19 -14.71 3.93 -14.18
N ILE A 20 -13.47 3.72 -13.75
CA ILE A 20 -12.45 2.91 -14.45
C ILE A 20 -12.57 1.43 -14.07
N SER A 21 -13.05 1.12 -12.86
CA SER A 21 -13.28 -0.24 -12.37
C SER A 21 -14.75 -0.45 -12.00
N GLU A 22 -15.28 -1.63 -12.29
CA GLU A 22 -16.65 -2.02 -11.91
C GLU A 22 -16.79 -2.25 -10.40
N ASN A 23 -15.71 -2.60 -9.71
CA ASN A 23 -15.71 -2.85 -8.28
C ASN A 23 -14.53 -2.18 -7.55
N ALA A 24 -14.71 -2.01 -6.24
CA ALA A 24 -13.71 -1.44 -5.35
C ALA A 24 -12.81 -2.50 -4.70
N PHE A 25 -12.78 -3.72 -5.23
CA PHE A 25 -12.15 -4.86 -4.56
C PHE A 25 -10.70 -5.08 -4.98
N CYS A 26 -9.93 -5.60 -4.03
CA CYS A 26 -8.53 -5.89 -4.17
C CYS A 26 -8.38 -7.19 -4.94
N VAL A 27 -7.73 -7.15 -6.10
CA VAL A 27 -7.53 -8.34 -6.96
C VAL A 27 -6.74 -9.47 -6.30
N TYR A 28 -6.06 -9.19 -5.17
CA TYR A 28 -5.24 -10.17 -4.44
C TYR A 28 -6.01 -10.93 -3.37
N CYS A 29 -7.09 -10.37 -2.82
CA CYS A 29 -7.76 -10.93 -1.65
C CYS A 29 -9.29 -10.70 -1.61
N GLY A 30 -9.86 -9.92 -2.52
CA GLY A 30 -11.29 -9.66 -2.62
C GLY A 30 -11.85 -8.61 -1.65
N GLU A 31 -11.05 -8.13 -0.70
CA GLU A 31 -11.44 -7.07 0.25
C GLU A 31 -11.47 -5.68 -0.41
N GLU A 32 -12.04 -4.68 0.28
CA GLU A 32 -12.00 -3.29 -0.21
C GLU A 32 -10.56 -2.81 -0.43
N ASP A 33 -10.26 -2.39 -1.65
CA ASP A 33 -8.93 -1.96 -2.06
C ASP A 33 -8.69 -0.49 -1.72
N SER A 34 -8.47 -0.25 -0.43
CA SER A 34 -8.01 1.03 0.10
C SER A 34 -6.47 1.08 0.20
N PRO A 35 -5.88 2.28 0.28
CA PRO A 35 -4.44 2.43 0.53
C PRO A 35 -4.00 1.74 1.82
N GLU A 36 -4.80 1.90 2.87
CA GLU A 36 -4.59 1.28 4.17
C GLU A 36 -4.63 -0.25 4.06
N HIS A 37 -5.65 -0.79 3.38
CA HIS A 37 -5.74 -2.22 3.09
C HIS A 37 -4.50 -2.72 2.35
N THR A 38 -4.14 -2.09 1.23
CA THR A 38 -3.00 -2.50 0.40
C THR A 38 -1.71 -2.58 1.21
N VAL A 39 -1.43 -1.60 2.05
CA VAL A 39 -0.16 -1.53 2.79
C VAL A 39 -0.18 -2.37 4.07
N LEU A 40 -1.23 -2.28 4.88
CA LEU A 40 -1.25 -2.84 6.24
C LEU A 40 -1.87 -4.25 6.32
N TYR A 41 -2.87 -4.54 5.49
CA TYR A 41 -3.73 -5.72 5.69
C TYR A 41 -3.66 -6.75 4.56
N CYS A 42 -3.35 -6.33 3.34
CA CYS A 42 -3.39 -7.20 2.18
C CYS A 42 -2.34 -8.31 2.28
N HIS A 43 -2.77 -9.56 2.13
CA HIS A 43 -1.91 -10.74 2.17
C HIS A 43 -0.91 -10.79 1.01
N GLY A 44 -1.27 -10.26 -0.17
CA GLY A 44 -0.39 -10.19 -1.34
C GLY A 44 0.88 -9.38 -1.08
N TRP A 45 0.82 -8.40 -0.17
CA TRP A 45 1.94 -7.51 0.16
C TRP A 45 2.62 -7.88 1.50
N ALA A 46 2.26 -9.02 2.10
CA ALA A 46 2.85 -9.48 3.35
C ALA A 46 4.40 -9.61 3.32
N PRO A 47 5.05 -10.05 2.22
CA PRO A 47 6.51 -10.12 2.17
C PRO A 47 7.21 -8.77 2.42
N TYR A 48 6.62 -7.68 1.93
CA TYR A 48 7.16 -6.33 2.15
C TYR A 48 7.05 -5.91 3.62
N ARG A 49 5.94 -6.25 4.29
CA ARG A 49 5.77 -5.99 5.73
C ARG A 49 6.74 -6.80 6.57
N ILE A 50 6.96 -8.07 6.24
CA ILE A 50 7.91 -8.93 6.93
C ILE A 50 9.34 -8.38 6.80
N ALA A 51 9.72 -7.89 5.61
CA ALA A 51 11.03 -7.27 5.40
C ALA A 51 11.23 -6.03 6.29
N ILE A 52 10.22 -5.16 6.39
CA ILE A 52 10.30 -3.97 7.25
C ILE A 52 10.29 -4.33 8.74
N TYR A 53 9.52 -5.35 9.15
CA TYR A 53 9.58 -5.88 10.51
C TYR A 53 11.00 -6.33 10.87
N GLY A 54 11.70 -6.99 9.95
CA GLY A 54 13.10 -7.39 10.14
C GLY A 54 14.07 -6.21 10.23
N GLU A 55 13.82 -5.11 9.51
CA GLU A 55 14.68 -3.93 9.50
C GLU A 55 14.45 -3.00 10.71
N LEU A 56 13.19 -2.82 11.10
CA LEU A 56 12.79 -1.86 12.13
C LEU A 56 12.52 -2.50 13.51
N GLY A 57 12.35 -3.82 13.56
CA GLY A 57 12.09 -4.57 14.80
C GLY A 57 10.69 -4.42 15.36
N PHE A 58 9.75 -3.83 14.62
CA PHE A 58 8.35 -3.67 15.03
C PHE A 58 7.38 -3.90 13.89
N GLN A 59 6.15 -4.26 14.23
CA GLN A 59 5.09 -4.50 13.26
C GLN A 59 4.44 -3.18 12.85
N LEU A 60 4.25 -3.00 11.53
CA LEU A 60 3.50 -1.88 11.00
C LEU A 60 2.00 -2.05 11.26
N THR A 61 1.42 -1.08 11.96
CA THR A 61 -0.01 -0.87 12.15
C THR A 61 -0.35 0.57 11.76
N ALA A 62 -1.63 0.93 11.65
CA ALA A 62 -2.03 2.30 11.31
C ALA A 62 -1.48 3.31 12.33
N GLU A 63 -1.49 2.95 13.61
CA GLU A 63 -0.99 3.78 14.71
C GLU A 63 0.53 3.91 14.68
N THR A 64 1.26 2.79 14.52
CA THR A 64 2.73 2.83 14.50
C THR A 64 3.26 3.47 13.23
N LEU A 65 2.54 3.34 12.10
CA LEU A 65 2.88 3.99 10.85
C LEU A 65 2.98 5.51 11.00
N VAL A 66 1.95 6.14 11.58
CA VAL A 66 1.91 7.60 11.73
C VAL A 66 2.93 8.06 12.78
N ALA A 67 3.02 7.36 13.91
CA ALA A 67 3.98 7.68 14.97
C ALA A 67 5.43 7.66 14.46
N HIS A 68 5.86 6.57 13.82
CA HIS A 68 7.24 6.43 13.35
C HIS A 68 7.57 7.30 12.13
N MET A 69 6.59 7.66 11.31
CA MET A 69 6.81 8.62 10.23
C MET A 69 7.10 10.04 10.75
N ILE A 70 6.63 10.39 11.95
CA ILE A 70 6.82 11.71 12.54
C ILE A 70 8.07 11.75 13.43
N GLU A 71 8.30 10.69 14.20
CA GLU A 71 9.35 10.65 15.23
C GLU A 71 10.77 10.50 14.65
N ASP A 72 10.95 9.72 13.58
CA ASP A 72 12.28 9.38 13.09
C ASP A 72 12.34 9.44 11.54
N LYS A 73 13.24 10.28 11.01
CA LYS A 73 13.42 10.44 9.56
C LYS A 73 13.91 9.18 8.85
N ARG A 74 14.73 8.35 9.51
CA ARG A 74 15.20 7.08 8.95
C ARG A 74 14.06 6.08 8.88
N GLN A 75 13.28 5.93 9.94
CA GLN A 75 12.09 5.06 9.95
C GLN A 75 11.06 5.52 8.91
N CYS A 76 10.80 6.82 8.85
CA CYS A 76 9.95 7.44 7.83
C CYS A 76 10.41 7.13 6.40
N ASN A 77 11.72 7.20 6.14
CA ASN A 77 12.29 6.89 4.83
C ASN A 77 12.15 5.39 4.49
N THR A 78 12.49 4.50 5.43
CA THR A 78 12.37 3.04 5.28
C THR A 78 10.92 2.63 4.99
N ILE A 79 9.97 3.05 5.83
CA ILE A 79 8.52 2.86 5.65
C ILE A 79 8.07 3.43 4.30
N GLY A 80 8.55 4.63 4.00
CA GLY A 80 8.27 5.35 2.79
C GLY A 80 8.66 4.66 1.49
N ASN A 81 9.84 4.04 1.50
CA ASN A 81 10.35 3.25 0.40
C ASN A 81 9.52 1.98 0.23
N MET A 82 9.17 1.29 1.32
CA MET A 82 8.26 0.13 1.26
C MET A 82 6.95 0.51 0.56
N ILE A 83 6.28 1.57 1.04
CA ILE A 83 5.02 2.04 0.44
C ILE A 83 5.22 2.36 -1.04
N ARG A 84 6.31 3.06 -1.39
CA ARG A 84 6.59 3.40 -2.80
C ARG A 84 6.76 2.16 -3.68
N THR A 85 7.48 1.15 -3.21
CA THR A 85 7.70 -0.09 -3.95
C THR A 85 6.40 -0.87 -4.14
N ILE A 86 5.61 -1.03 -3.08
CA ILE A 86 4.27 -1.67 -3.15
C ILE A 86 3.40 -0.97 -4.21
N MET A 87 3.36 0.37 -4.19
CA MET A 87 2.56 1.13 -5.17
C MET A 87 3.06 0.94 -6.60
N GLN A 88 4.38 0.92 -6.81
CA GLN A 88 4.96 0.73 -8.14
C GLN A 88 4.69 -0.67 -8.67
N ASP A 89 4.84 -1.70 -7.85
CA ASP A 89 4.63 -3.08 -8.27
C ASP A 89 3.14 -3.36 -8.51
N LYS A 90 2.25 -2.85 -7.65
CA LYS A 90 0.80 -2.92 -7.88
C LYS A 90 0.37 -2.27 -9.19
N GLU A 91 0.94 -1.11 -9.53
CA GLU A 91 0.64 -0.42 -10.79
C GLU A 91 1.23 -1.16 -12.00
N LYS A 92 2.44 -1.73 -11.90
CA LYS A 92 3.01 -2.58 -12.94
C LYS A 92 2.14 -3.81 -13.19
N GLU A 93 1.70 -4.48 -12.14
CA GLU A 93 0.83 -5.65 -12.27
C GLU A 93 -0.53 -5.30 -12.88
N ARG A 94 -1.12 -4.16 -12.52
CA ARG A 94 -2.35 -3.68 -13.17
C ARG A 94 -2.13 -3.46 -14.68
N ARG A 95 -1.01 -2.86 -15.08
CA ARG A 95 -0.66 -2.67 -16.50
C ARG A 95 -0.44 -3.99 -17.23
N ALA A 96 0.20 -4.96 -16.59
CA ALA A 96 0.44 -6.28 -17.16
C ALA A 96 -0.86 -7.09 -17.33
N ARG A 97 -1.87 -6.89 -16.49
CA ARG A 97 -3.19 -7.53 -16.60
C ARG A 97 -4.13 -6.82 -17.59
N GLY A 98 -3.87 -5.56 -17.90
CA GLY A 98 -4.69 -4.72 -18.78
C GLY A 98 -4.27 -4.72 -20.26
N ASN A 99 -3.34 -5.58 -20.66
CA ASN A 99 -2.89 -5.79 -22.04
C ASN A 99 -3.03 -7.27 -22.41
#